data_AF-A0A3D3ETR1-F1
#
_entry.id   AF-A0A3D3ETR1-F1
#
_cell.length_a   1.000
_cell.length_b   1.000
_cell.length_c   1.000
_cell.angle_alpha   90.00
_cell.angle_beta   90.00
_cell.angle_gamma   90.00
#
_symmetry.space_group_name_H-M   'P 1'
#
loop_
_entity.id
_entity.type
_entity.pdbx_description
1 polymer ?
#
loop_
_entity_poly.entity_id
_entity_poly.type
_entity_poly.pdbx_seq_one_letter_code
_entity_poly.pdbx_strand_id
1 'polypeptide(L)'
;MQELIQFMQTTGFLNVELGNIIMMAAGILFVYLGISKEFEPLLLVPIGFGMIVGNIPGVSAQGMGVENEGSVLSYLYFGVGKGIYPSLIFLGVGALTDFSALIANPRLILLGAAAQLGIFATFMGSILLGFNT
;
A
#
# COMPACT_ATOMS: atom_id res chain seq x y z
N MET A 1 -38.64 4.51 -16.99
CA MET A 1 -38.47 3.31 -16.14
C MET A 1 -37.12 2.66 -16.35
N GLN A 2 -36.63 2.51 -17.59
CA GLN A 2 -35.26 2.02 -17.88
C GLN A 2 -34.15 2.85 -17.23
N GLU A 3 -34.22 4.18 -17.27
CA GLU A 3 -33.26 5.08 -16.59
C GLU A 3 -33.17 4.85 -15.08
N LEU A 4 -34.28 4.48 -14.44
CA LEU A 4 -34.32 4.20 -12.99
C LEU A 4 -33.66 2.86 -12.67
N ILE A 5 -33.87 1.86 -13.53
CA ILE A 5 -33.25 0.53 -13.41
C ILE A 5 -31.75 0.64 -13.67
N GLN A 6 -31.35 1.41 -14.67
CA GLN A 6 -29.94 1.69 -14.95
C GLN A 6 -29.30 2.46 -13.79
N PHE A 7 -29.94 3.50 -13.25
CA PHE A 7 -29.45 4.21 -12.07
C PHE A 7 -29.26 3.28 -10.87
N MET A 8 -30.20 2.37 -10.61
CA MET A 8 -30.06 1.38 -9.54
C MET A 8 -28.91 0.41 -9.80
N GLN A 9 -28.72 -0.07 -11.04
CA GLN A 9 -27.61 -0.95 -11.42
C GLN A 9 -26.24 -0.28 -11.33
N THR A 10 -26.14 1.02 -11.62
CA THR A 10 -24.90 1.79 -11.48
C THR A 10 -24.62 2.19 -10.03
N THR A 11 -25.60 2.06 -9.14
CA THR A 11 -25.43 2.39 -7.72
C THR A 11 -24.50 1.38 -7.05
N GLY A 12 -23.47 1.86 -6.35
CA GLY A 12 -22.47 1.03 -5.67
C GLY A 12 -23.06 0.00 -4.71
N PHE A 13 -24.25 0.25 -4.13
CA PHE A 13 -24.95 -0.65 -3.23
C PHE A 13 -25.36 -2.00 -3.84
N LEU A 14 -25.55 -2.11 -5.16
CA LEU A 14 -25.86 -3.39 -5.80
C LEU A 14 -24.61 -4.19 -6.20
N ASN A 15 -23.45 -3.54 -6.24
CA ASN A 15 -22.16 -4.15 -6.61
C ASN A 15 -21.24 -4.32 -5.39
N VAL A 16 -21.82 -4.40 -4.18
CA VAL A 16 -21.05 -4.60 -2.95
C VAL A 16 -20.69 -6.07 -2.81
N GLU A 17 -19.40 -6.36 -2.86
CA GLU A 17 -18.87 -7.66 -2.45
C GLU A 17 -18.43 -7.62 -0.99
N LEU A 18 -18.46 -8.79 -0.34
CA LEU A 18 -18.00 -8.93 1.04
C LEU A 18 -16.52 -8.50 1.19
N GLY A 19 -15.70 -8.77 0.18
CA GLY A 19 -14.29 -8.34 0.13
C GLY A 19 -14.13 -6.83 0.23
N ASN A 20 -14.97 -6.05 -0.46
CA ASN A 20 -14.92 -4.59 -0.42
C ASN A 20 -15.13 -4.07 1.01
N ILE A 21 -16.11 -4.62 1.72
CA ILE A 21 -16.42 -4.22 3.11
C ILE A 21 -15.25 -4.54 4.04
N ILE A 22 -14.66 -5.74 3.92
CA ILE A 22 -13.51 -6.16 4.74
C ILE A 22 -12.30 -5.24 4.49
N MET A 23 -11.99 -4.95 3.24
CA MET A 23 -10.86 -4.11 2.87
C MET A 23 -11.06 -2.65 3.29
N MET A 24 -12.28 -2.11 3.16
CA MET A 24 -12.58 -0.77 3.66
C MET A 24 -12.46 -0.71 5.19
N ALA A 25 -12.92 -1.74 5.92
CA ALA A 25 -12.74 -1.81 7.37
C ALA A 25 -11.26 -1.86 7.77
N ALA A 26 -10.44 -2.63 7.05
CA ALA A 26 -8.98 -2.64 7.23
C ALA A 26 -8.35 -1.28 6.91
N GLY A 27 -8.82 -0.59 5.88
CA GLY A 27 -8.39 0.77 5.54
C GLY A 27 -8.71 1.77 6.64
N ILE A 28 -9.91 1.74 7.21
CA ILE A 28 -10.30 2.57 8.36
C ILE A 28 -9.42 2.25 9.56
N LEU A 29 -9.13 0.96 9.82
CA LEU A 29 -8.23 0.55 10.89
C LEU A 29 -6.83 1.16 10.70
N PHE A 30 -6.29 1.16 9.47
CA PHE A 30 -4.96 1.71 9.20
C PHE A 30 -4.93 3.23 9.34
N VAL A 31 -5.99 3.93 8.90
CA VAL A 31 -6.15 5.37 9.16
C VAL A 31 -6.20 5.65 10.66
N TYR A 32 -6.96 4.86 11.42
CA TYR A 32 -7.04 4.98 12.87
C TYR A 32 -5.67 4.76 13.54
N LEU A 33 -4.93 3.72 13.15
CA LEU A 33 -3.59 3.46 13.67
C LEU A 33 -2.60 4.58 13.31
N GLY A 34 -2.68 5.12 12.10
CA GLY A 34 -1.81 6.21 11.66
C GLY A 34 -2.08 7.51 12.41
N ILE A 35 -3.36 7.84 12.67
CA ILE A 35 -3.74 9.10 13.33
C ILE A 35 -3.70 8.99 14.86
N SER A 36 -4.40 8.01 15.44
CA SER A 36 -4.58 7.94 16.90
C SER A 36 -3.42 7.28 17.63
N LYS A 37 -2.61 6.48 16.93
CA LYS A 37 -1.46 5.77 17.51
C LYS A 37 -0.13 6.20 16.89
N GLU A 38 -0.14 7.13 15.95
CA GLU A 38 1.05 7.70 15.30
C GLU A 38 2.00 6.64 14.70
N PHE A 39 1.45 5.50 14.28
CA PHE A 39 2.21 4.49 13.55
C PHE A 39 2.46 4.98 12.12
N GLU A 40 3.71 5.37 11.83
CA GLU A 40 4.17 5.84 10.52
C GLU A 40 3.12 6.68 9.75
N PRO A 41 2.64 7.80 10.33
CA PRO A 41 1.46 8.52 9.84
C PRO A 41 1.60 8.96 8.39
N LEU A 42 2.82 9.29 7.97
CA LEU A 42 3.16 9.73 6.60
C LEU A 42 2.90 8.66 5.55
N LEU A 43 2.97 7.37 5.90
CA LEU A 43 2.77 6.24 4.98
C LEU A 43 1.43 5.55 5.26
N LEU A 44 1.11 5.28 6.52
CA LEU A 44 -0.03 4.46 6.89
C LEU A 44 -1.37 5.14 6.60
N VAL A 45 -1.45 6.47 6.75
CA VAL A 45 -2.68 7.23 6.45
C VAL A 45 -2.97 7.24 4.93
N PRO A 46 -2.03 7.60 4.03
CA PRO A 46 -2.25 7.46 2.59
C PRO A 46 -2.57 6.04 2.14
N ILE A 47 -1.92 5.02 2.72
CA ILE A 47 -2.20 3.60 2.41
C ILE A 47 -3.63 3.24 2.84
N GLY A 48 -4.03 3.60 4.06
CA GLY A 48 -5.38 3.37 4.58
C GLY A 48 -6.45 4.05 3.72
N PHE A 49 -6.21 5.30 3.33
CA PHE A 49 -7.09 6.04 2.43
C PHE A 49 -7.19 5.38 1.04
N GLY A 50 -6.06 4.97 0.47
CA GLY A 50 -6.02 4.26 -0.81
C GLY A 50 -6.79 2.93 -0.78
N MET A 51 -6.71 2.18 0.33
CA MET A 51 -7.51 0.97 0.51
C MET A 51 -9.01 1.26 0.57
N ILE A 52 -9.43 2.33 1.25
CA ILE A 52 -10.84 2.71 1.30
C ILE A 52 -11.33 3.07 -0.10
N VAL A 53 -10.65 4.00 -0.78
CA VAL A 53 -11.06 4.50 -2.10
C VAL A 53 -11.02 3.41 -3.17
N GLY A 54 -9.98 2.57 -3.18
CA GLY A 54 -9.82 1.49 -4.14
C GLY A 54 -10.86 0.37 -3.99
N ASN A 55 -11.47 0.23 -2.82
CA ASN A 55 -12.49 -0.80 -2.53
C ASN A 55 -13.91 -0.22 -2.45
N ILE A 56 -14.14 1.04 -2.87
CA ILE A 56 -15.50 1.56 -2.99
C ILE A 56 -16.25 0.72 -4.04
N PRO A 57 -17.41 0.12 -3.68
CA PRO A 57 -18.20 -0.69 -4.59
C PRO A 57 -18.55 0.05 -5.88
N GLY A 58 -18.23 -0.56 -7.03
CA GLY A 58 -18.47 0.01 -8.35
C GLY A 58 -17.30 0.80 -8.95
N VAL A 59 -16.23 1.12 -8.20
CA VAL A 59 -15.05 1.84 -8.74
C VAL A 59 -14.36 1.04 -9.85
N SER A 60 -14.19 -0.28 -9.66
CA SER A 60 -13.61 -1.16 -10.68
C SER A 60 -14.52 -1.30 -11.90
N ALA A 61 -15.82 -1.52 -11.68
CA ALA A 61 -16.83 -1.69 -12.72
C ALA A 61 -17.07 -0.43 -13.56
N GLN A 62 -16.79 0.76 -13.02
CA GLN A 62 -16.97 2.05 -13.70
C GLN A 62 -15.67 2.55 -14.37
N GLY A 63 -14.63 1.71 -14.48
CA GLY A 63 -13.38 2.10 -15.13
C GLY A 63 -12.50 3.03 -14.28
N MET A 64 -12.79 3.19 -12.98
CA MET A 64 -12.05 4.08 -12.08
C MET A 64 -10.98 3.36 -11.24
N GLY A 65 -10.90 2.02 -11.34
CA GLY A 65 -9.89 1.20 -10.66
C GLY A 65 -8.47 1.38 -11.20
N VAL A 66 -7.48 0.84 -10.47
CA VAL A 66 -6.04 0.92 -10.80
C VAL A 66 -5.70 0.28 -12.16
N GLU A 67 -6.43 -0.76 -12.55
CA GLU A 67 -6.20 -1.53 -13.78
C GLU A 67 -6.71 -0.82 -15.05
N ASN A 68 -7.56 0.20 -14.90
CA ASN A 68 -8.17 0.89 -16.03
C ASN A 68 -7.30 2.05 -16.50
N GLU A 69 -6.88 2.02 -17.75
CA GLU A 69 -6.12 3.10 -18.38
C GLU A 69 -6.94 4.41 -18.35
N GLY A 70 -6.33 5.48 -17.85
CA GLY A 70 -6.96 6.80 -17.74
C GLY A 70 -7.63 7.10 -16.39
N SER A 71 -7.69 6.13 -15.47
CA SER A 71 -8.17 6.41 -14.11
C SER A 71 -7.13 7.17 -13.29
N VAL A 72 -7.60 8.01 -12.36
CA VAL A 72 -6.71 8.72 -11.41
C VAL A 72 -5.88 7.72 -10.60
N LEU A 73 -6.48 6.60 -10.19
CA LEU A 73 -5.78 5.56 -9.43
C LEU A 73 -4.69 4.87 -10.26
N SER A 74 -4.92 4.67 -11.57
CA SER A 74 -3.92 4.11 -12.48
C SER A 74 -2.72 5.06 -12.64
N TYR A 75 -2.95 6.37 -12.78
CA TYR A 75 -1.88 7.35 -12.85
C TYR A 75 -1.06 7.45 -11.56
N LEU A 76 -1.71 7.31 -10.40
CA LEU A 76 -0.99 7.22 -9.12
C LEU A 76 -0.20 5.90 -9.03
N TYR A 77 -0.78 4.79 -9.46
CA TYR A 77 -0.10 3.50 -9.41
C TYR A 77 1.05 3.38 -10.42
N PHE A 78 1.02 4.12 -11.53
CA PHE A 78 2.11 4.19 -12.49
C PHE A 78 3.47 4.49 -11.83
N GLY A 79 3.50 5.44 -10.89
CA GLY A 79 4.72 5.79 -10.17
C GLY A 79 5.25 4.66 -9.29
N VAL A 80 4.36 3.80 -8.76
CA VAL A 80 4.72 2.59 -8.02
C VAL A 80 5.17 1.48 -8.97
N GLY A 81 4.39 1.19 -10.01
CA GLY A 81 4.67 0.12 -10.98
C GLY A 81 5.94 0.35 -11.81
N LYS A 82 6.32 1.60 -12.07
CA LYS A 82 7.60 1.95 -12.70
C LYS A 82 8.75 2.15 -11.70
N GLY A 83 8.49 1.99 -10.40
CA GLY A 83 9.51 2.16 -9.35
C GLY A 83 9.97 3.61 -9.16
N ILE A 84 9.27 4.60 -9.71
CA ILE A 84 9.62 6.03 -9.60
C ILE A 84 9.46 6.49 -8.15
N TYR A 85 8.30 6.25 -7.53
CA TYR A 85 8.05 6.69 -6.16
C TYR A 85 8.96 5.99 -5.14
N PRO A 86 9.12 4.65 -5.14
CA PRO A 86 10.05 4.00 -4.23
C PRO A 86 11.49 4.53 -4.37
N SER A 87 11.97 4.73 -5.60
CA SER A 87 13.33 5.23 -5.83
C SER A 87 13.52 6.65 -5.31
N LEU A 88 12.55 7.54 -5.52
CA LEU A 88 12.58 8.91 -5.01
C LEU A 88 12.49 8.97 -3.48
N ILE A 89 11.65 8.11 -2.87
CA ILE A 89 11.56 8.00 -1.41
C ILE A 89 12.90 7.54 -0.84
N PHE A 90 13.52 6.49 -1.40
CA PHE A 90 14.82 6.01 -0.93
C PHE A 90 15.95 7.02 -1.16
N LEU A 91 15.92 7.77 -2.25
CA LEU A 91 16.84 8.89 -2.47
C LEU A 91 16.68 9.94 -1.35
N GLY A 92 15.44 10.31 -1.00
CA GLY A 92 15.14 11.24 0.08
C GLY A 92 15.61 10.73 1.45
N VAL A 93 15.33 9.46 1.77
CA VAL A 93 15.82 8.82 3.02
C VAL A 93 17.35 8.84 3.07
N GLY A 94 18.02 8.50 1.96
CA GLY A 94 19.48 8.56 1.86
C GLY A 94 20.04 9.98 2.04
N ALA A 95 19.37 10.99 1.49
CA ALA A 95 19.75 12.40 1.64
C ALA A 95 19.58 12.92 3.08
N LEU A 96 18.63 12.36 3.85
CA LEU A 96 18.40 12.72 5.25
C LEU A 96 19.23 11.89 6.25
N THR A 97 19.92 10.85 5.79
CA THR A 97 20.69 9.94 6.66
C THR A 97 22.03 10.55 7.06
N ASP A 98 22.31 10.64 8.37
CA ASP A 98 23.62 11.04 8.89
C ASP A 98 24.59 9.84 8.94
N PHE A 99 25.66 9.92 8.14
CA PHE A 99 26.70 8.90 8.09
C PHE A 99 27.81 9.11 9.14
N SER A 100 27.80 10.20 9.91
CA SER A 100 28.88 10.54 10.84
C SER A 100 29.12 9.43 11.88
N ALA A 101 28.05 8.85 12.44
CA ALA A 101 28.15 7.73 13.37
C ALA A 101 28.69 6.44 12.71
N LEU A 102 28.30 6.18 11.46
CA LEU A 102 28.74 5.00 10.70
C LEU A 102 30.24 5.09 10.36
N ILE A 103 30.70 6.28 9.95
CA ILE A 103 32.11 6.54 9.62
C ILE A 103 32.98 6.48 10.88
N ALA A 104 32.48 7.00 12.01
CA ALA A 104 33.20 6.98 13.29
C ALA A 104 33.38 5.56 13.85
N ASN A 105 32.43 4.65 13.62
CA ASN A 105 32.56 3.24 14.01
C ASN A 105 32.06 2.29 12.91
N PRO A 106 32.95 1.89 11.98
CA PRO A 106 32.59 1.02 10.85
C PRO A 106 32.03 -0.35 11.25
N ARG A 107 32.23 -0.80 12.51
CA ARG A 107 31.65 -2.06 12.99
C ARG A 107 30.12 -2.04 13.01
N LEU A 108 29.49 -0.86 13.02
CA LEU A 108 28.04 -0.72 12.90
C LEU A 108 27.50 -1.27 11.57
N ILE A 109 28.33 -1.33 10.52
CA ILE A 109 27.96 -1.98 9.25
C ILE A 109 27.64 -3.46 9.45
N LEU A 110 28.34 -4.15 10.37
CA LEU A 110 28.08 -5.57 10.67
C LEU A 110 26.71 -5.77 11.32
N LEU A 111 26.21 -4.80 12.09
CA LEU A 111 24.86 -4.83 12.64
C LEU A 111 23.81 -4.73 11.52
N GLY A 112 24.05 -3.88 10.52
CA GLY A 112 23.23 -3.80 9.31
C GLY A 112 23.22 -5.12 8.52
N ALA A 113 24.36 -5.79 8.41
CA ALA A 113 24.44 -7.11 7.79
C ALA A 113 23.65 -8.17 8.60
N ALA A 114 23.70 -8.12 9.92
CA ALA A 114 22.91 -9.00 10.78
C ALA A 114 21.40 -8.78 10.62
N ALA A 115 20.95 -7.53 10.41
CA ALA A 115 19.53 -7.22 10.16
C ALA A 115 18.99 -7.93 8.89
N GLN A 116 19.83 -8.15 7.88
CA GLN A 116 19.44 -8.88 6.65
C GLN A 116 19.12 -10.36 6.90
N LEU A 117 19.65 -10.97 7.98
CA LEU A 117 19.31 -12.35 8.35
C LEU A 117 17.83 -12.52 8.65
N GLY A 118 17.15 -11.49 9.15
CA GLY A 118 15.70 -11.53 9.38
C GLY A 118 14.89 -11.72 8.10
N ILE A 119 15.34 -11.10 7.00
CA ILE A 119 14.71 -11.25 5.68
C ILE A 119 14.89 -12.68 5.17
N PHE A 120 16.10 -13.22 5.26
CA PHE A 120 16.37 -14.61 4.87
C PHE A 120 15.60 -15.61 5.74
N ALA A 121 15.53 -15.39 7.04
CA ALA A 121 14.76 -16.25 7.95
C ALA A 121 13.26 -16.23 7.62
N THR A 122 12.70 -15.06 7.33
CA THR A 122 11.29 -14.93 6.92
C THR A 122 11.03 -15.61 5.58
N PHE A 123 11.95 -15.47 4.62
CA PHE A 123 11.86 -16.11 3.30
C PHE A 123 11.99 -17.64 3.38
N MET A 124 12.92 -18.17 4.17
CA MET A 124 12.98 -19.62 4.43
C MET A 124 11.72 -20.11 5.14
N GLY A 125 11.22 -19.33 6.10
CA GLY A 125 9.96 -19.62 6.80
C GLY A 125 8.78 -19.67 5.85
N SER A 126 8.67 -18.76 4.87
CA SER A 126 7.58 -18.79 3.89
C SER A 126 7.62 -20.06 3.03
N ILE A 127 8.82 -20.45 2.57
CA ILE A 127 9.01 -21.70 1.81
C ILE A 127 8.63 -22.92 2.65
N LEU A 128 9.04 -22.97 3.92
CA LEU A 128 8.71 -24.08 4.82
C LEU A 128 7.22 -24.18 5.13
N LEU A 129 6.51 -23.05 5.18
CA LEU A 129 5.05 -23.00 5.31
C LEU A 129 4.31 -23.38 4.01
N GLY A 130 5.04 -23.68 2.93
CA GLY A 130 4.48 -24.06 1.64
C GLY A 130 3.97 -22.89 0.80
N PHE A 131 4.33 -21.65 1.16
CA PHE A 131 4.09 -20.49 0.29
C PHE A 131 5.08 -20.52 -0.86
N ASN A 132 4.63 -21.06 -1.99
CA ASN A 132 5.38 -21.04 -3.24
C ASN A 132 5.05 -19.75 -3.99
N THR A 133 6.11 -19.04 -4.41
CA THR A 133 6.03 -17.87 -5.29
C THR A 133 5.62 -18.25 -6.70
#